data_AF-A0A507EQI6-F1
#
_entry.id   AF-A0A507EQI6-F1
#
_cell.length_a   1.000
_cell.length_b   1.000
_cell.length_c   1.000
_cell.angle_alpha   90.00
_cell.angle_beta   90.00
_cell.angle_gamma   90.00
#
_symmetry.space_group_name_H-M   'P 1'
#
loop_
_entity.id
_entity.type
_entity.pdbx_description
1 polymer ?
#
loop_
_entity_poly.entity_id
_entity_poly.type
_entity_poly.pdbx_seq_one_letter_code
_entity_poly.pdbx_strand_id
1 'polypeptide(L)'
;MSLHPSTATIPAEANDPEGRRERSYKAAAHNQGNYPKGRLHAAEKFAELHERRTGEKVDPKLEAEIADEEFDPERPDIKNDEELKEILEE
;
A
#
# COMPACT_ATOMS: atom_id res chain seq x y z
N MET A 1 -17.40 8.52 -28.39
CA MET A 1 -16.25 7.68 -27.99
C MET A 1 -15.81 8.16 -26.62
N SER A 2 -16.19 7.44 -25.58
CA SER A 2 -15.91 7.81 -24.20
C SER A 2 -14.48 7.39 -23.86
N LEU A 3 -13.58 8.37 -23.73
CA LEU A 3 -12.25 8.12 -23.18
C LEU A 3 -12.42 7.76 -21.70
N HIS A 4 -12.28 6.49 -21.37
CA HIS A 4 -12.03 6.08 -19.99
C HIS A 4 -10.69 6.72 -19.57
N PRO A 5 -10.62 7.46 -18.45
CA PRO A 5 -9.33 7.85 -17.92
C PRO A 5 -8.59 6.56 -17.58
N SER A 6 -7.50 6.33 -18.30
CA SER A 6 -6.54 5.27 -18.03
C SER A 6 -6.23 5.30 -16.53
N THR A 7 -6.36 4.16 -15.86
CA THR A 7 -5.93 3.91 -14.48
C THR A 7 -4.40 3.98 -14.39
N ALA A 8 -3.83 5.10 -14.81
CA ALA A 8 -2.44 5.42 -14.58
C ALA A 8 -2.35 5.76 -13.10
N THR A 9 -1.97 4.79 -12.27
CA THR A 9 -1.50 5.03 -10.91
C THR A 9 -0.33 6.02 -11.03
N ILE A 10 -0.61 7.32 -10.89
CA ILE A 10 0.43 8.36 -11.01
C ILE A 10 1.39 8.11 -9.85
N PRO A 11 2.63 7.63 -10.08
CA PRO A 11 3.54 7.37 -8.98
C PRO A 11 3.71 8.67 -8.20
N ALA A 12 3.61 8.59 -6.87
CA ALA A 12 3.77 9.75 -5.99
C ALA A 12 5.17 10.34 -6.21
N GLU A 13 5.28 11.36 -7.06
CA GLU A 13 6.55 11.98 -7.40
C GLU A 13 7.28 12.41 -6.12
N ALA A 14 8.59 12.21 -6.06
CA ALA A 14 9.38 12.49 -4.86
C ALA A 14 9.31 13.98 -4.42
N ASN A 15 8.91 14.87 -5.31
CA ASN A 15 8.77 16.31 -5.07
C ASN A 15 7.35 16.77 -4.74
N ASP A 16 6.35 15.88 -4.82
CA ASP A 16 4.98 16.21 -4.44
C ASP A 16 4.81 16.19 -2.92
N PRO A 17 4.43 17.32 -2.28
CA PRO A 17 4.19 17.37 -0.85
C PRO A 17 3.05 16.44 -0.39
N GLU A 18 2.04 16.16 -1.23
CA GLU A 18 0.97 15.21 -0.86
C GLU A 18 1.48 13.77 -0.90
N GLY A 19 2.20 13.36 -1.94
CA GLY A 19 2.86 12.06 -2.02
C GLY A 19 3.89 11.79 -0.91
N ARG A 20 4.58 12.82 -0.41
CA ARG A 20 5.44 12.70 0.78
C ARG A 20 4.63 12.39 2.04
N ARG A 21 3.50 13.08 2.23
CA ARG A 21 2.62 12.86 3.39
C ARG A 21 2.00 11.47 3.35
N GLU A 22 1.53 11.04 2.18
CA GLU A 22 0.97 9.70 1.97
C GLU A 22 1.97 8.61 2.40
N ARG A 23 3.23 8.70 1.95
CA ARG A 23 4.29 7.76 2.38
C ARG A 23 4.56 7.79 3.87
N SER A 24 4.58 8.98 4.49
CA SER A 24 4.80 9.11 5.93
C SER A 24 3.66 8.48 6.74
N TYR A 25 2.40 8.67 6.31
CA TYR A 25 1.24 8.05 6.96
C TYR A 25 1.23 6.53 6.77
N LYS A 26 1.60 6.04 5.58
CA LYS A 26 1.75 4.60 5.36
C LYS A 26 2.80 3.99 6.30
N ALA A 27 3.97 4.61 6.40
CA ALA A 27 5.02 4.16 7.31
C ALA A 27 4.57 4.19 8.79
N ALA A 28 3.80 5.22 9.18
CA ALA A 28 3.28 5.33 10.55
C ALA A 28 2.16 4.32 10.86
N ALA A 29 1.36 3.92 9.86
CA ALA A 29 0.38 2.85 9.97
C ALA A 29 1.06 1.48 10.17
N HIS A 30 2.18 1.25 9.49
CA HIS A 30 2.95 -0.01 9.55
C HIS A 30 3.93 -0.08 10.73
N ASN A 31 4.04 0.96 11.55
CA ASN A 31 5.01 1.02 12.64
C ASN A 31 4.47 0.32 13.91
N GLN A 32 4.97 -0.88 14.21
CA GLN A 32 4.68 -1.63 15.44
C GLN A 32 4.97 -0.88 16.74
N GLY A 33 5.94 0.05 16.73
CA GLY A 33 6.25 0.89 17.89
C GLY A 33 5.20 1.98 18.16
N ASN A 34 4.26 2.19 17.24
CA ASN A 34 3.14 3.10 17.40
C ASN A 34 1.96 2.38 18.08
N TYR A 35 1.19 3.10 18.88
CA TYR A 35 0.04 2.52 19.57
C TYR A 35 -1.07 2.18 18.56
N PRO A 36 -1.93 1.16 18.82
CA PRO A 36 -2.90 0.68 17.83
C PRO A 36 -3.83 1.76 17.26
N LYS A 37 -4.34 2.66 18.11
CA LYS A 37 -5.16 3.81 17.65
C LYS A 37 -4.38 4.79 16.78
N GLY A 38 -3.07 4.93 17.00
CA GLY A 38 -2.19 5.81 16.24
C GLY A 38 -1.91 5.24 14.85
N ARG A 39 -1.74 3.91 14.77
CA ARG A 39 -1.64 3.19 13.49
C ARG A 39 -2.93 3.30 12.69
N LEU A 40 -4.09 3.08 13.32
CA LEU A 40 -5.38 3.22 12.64
C LEU A 40 -5.59 4.65 12.12
N HIS A 41 -5.29 5.67 12.93
CA HIS A 41 -5.41 7.05 12.49
C HIS A 41 -4.48 7.39 11.31
N ALA A 42 -3.24 6.86 11.33
CA ALA A 42 -2.31 7.01 10.22
C ALA A 42 -2.81 6.29 8.97
N ALA A 43 -3.37 5.09 9.12
CA ALA A 43 -3.96 4.31 8.02
C ALA A 43 -5.17 5.02 7.41
N GLU A 44 -6.03 5.66 8.21
CA GLU A 44 -7.15 6.47 7.72
C GLU A 44 -6.65 7.64 6.86
N LYS A 45 -5.60 8.32 7.31
CA LYS A 45 -5.00 9.43 6.57
C LYS A 45 -4.27 8.98 5.31
N PHE A 46 -3.65 7.81 5.34
CA PHE A 46 -3.09 7.18 4.15
C PHE A 46 -4.19 6.85 3.14
N ALA A 47 -5.26 6.18 3.56
CA ALA A 47 -6.37 5.82 2.68
C ALA A 47 -7.03 7.05 2.03
N GLU A 48 -7.27 8.12 2.80
CA GLU A 48 -7.83 9.38 2.29
C GLU A 48 -6.94 10.01 1.19
N LEU A 49 -5.63 10.07 1.42
CA LEU A 49 -4.68 10.64 0.44
C LEU A 49 -4.51 9.72 -0.77
N HIS A 50 -4.50 8.40 -0.56
CA HIS A 50 -4.38 7.42 -1.61
C HIS A 50 -5.58 7.48 -2.56
N GLU A 51 -6.80 7.44 -2.02
CA GLU A 51 -8.03 7.54 -2.83
C GLU A 51 -8.07 8.84 -3.61
N ARG A 52 -7.66 9.97 -3.02
CA ARG A 52 -7.58 11.25 -3.73
C ARG A 52 -6.59 11.24 -4.90
N ARG A 53 -5.48 10.50 -4.79
CA ARG A 53 -4.44 10.44 -5.81
C ARG A 53 -4.73 9.39 -6.90
N THR A 54 -5.18 8.20 -6.51
CA THR A 54 -5.33 7.05 -7.41
C THR A 54 -6.78 6.76 -7.79
N GLY A 55 -7.74 7.25 -7.00
CA GLY A 55 -9.14 6.83 -7.07
C GLY A 55 -9.41 5.46 -6.44
N GLU A 56 -8.39 4.80 -5.86
CA GLU A 56 -8.50 3.48 -5.25
C GLU A 56 -8.78 3.59 -3.75
N LYS A 57 -9.71 2.79 -3.26
CA LYS A 57 -10.05 2.71 -1.84
C LYS A 57 -9.18 1.67 -1.15
N VAL A 58 -8.55 2.08 -0.06
CA VAL A 58 -7.80 1.20 0.85
C VAL A 58 -8.57 1.07 2.15
N ASP A 59 -8.64 -0.13 2.73
CA ASP A 59 -9.23 -0.33 4.06
C ASP A 59 -8.21 0.06 5.15
N PRO A 60 -8.48 1.13 5.93
CA PRO A 60 -7.58 1.57 6.99
C PRO A 60 -7.33 0.53 8.09
N LYS A 61 -8.29 -0.37 8.33
CA LYS A 61 -8.16 -1.38 9.39
C LYS A 61 -7.16 -2.44 8.99
N LEU A 62 -7.32 -2.99 7.78
CA LEU A 62 -6.38 -3.95 7.21
C LEU A 62 -4.98 -3.35 7.12
N GLU A 63 -4.87 -2.10 6.68
CA GLU A 63 -3.56 -1.46 6.52
C GLU A 63 -2.85 -1.23 7.88
N ALA A 64 -3.60 -0.98 8.96
CA ALA A 64 -3.04 -0.87 10.31
C ALA A 64 -2.67 -2.25 10.90
N GLU A 65 -3.38 -3.32 10.49
CA GLU A 65 -3.13 -4.70 10.89
C GLU A 65 -1.91 -5.32 10.19
N ILE A 66 -1.46 -4.78 9.04
CA ILE A 66 -0.19 -5.19 8.39
C ILE A 66 1.00 -5.02 9.35
N ALA A 67 0.94 -4.04 10.26
CA ALA A 67 1.95 -3.91 11.29
C ALA A 67 1.94 -5.09 12.28
N ASP A 68 0.79 -5.72 12.50
CA ASP A 68 0.60 -6.84 13.42
C ASP A 68 0.76 -8.21 12.73
N GLU A 69 0.64 -8.28 11.41
CA GLU A 69 1.09 -9.44 10.64
C GLU A 69 2.61 -9.57 10.87
N GLU A 70 2.99 -10.57 11.66
CA GLU A 70 4.37 -11.03 11.73
C GLU A 70 4.86 -11.19 10.29
N PHE A 71 5.93 -10.49 9.93
CA PHE A 71 6.68 -10.78 8.73
C PHE A 71 7.04 -12.26 8.79
N ASP A 72 6.29 -13.09 8.08
CA ASP A 72 6.55 -14.51 7.95
C ASP A 72 7.71 -14.65 6.97
N PRO A 73 8.94 -14.95 7.45
CA PRO A 73 10.10 -15.07 6.59
C PRO A 73 9.98 -16.28 5.64
N GLU A 74 9.01 -17.18 5.85
CA GLU A 74 8.75 -18.34 4.99
C GLU A 74 7.73 -18.06 3.89
N ARG A 75 7.06 -16.89 3.89
CA ARG A 75 6.21 -16.51 2.76
C ARG A 75 7.14 -16.10 1.62
N PRO A 76 7.22 -16.86 0.50
CA PRO A 76 8.10 -16.48 -0.59
C PRO A 76 7.61 -15.12 -1.10
N ASP A 77 8.47 -14.12 -0.96
CA ASP A 77 8.44 -12.95 -1.82
C ASP A 77 8.42 -13.50 -3.24
N ILE A 78 7.26 -13.52 -3.92
CA ILE A 78 7.20 -13.84 -5.35
C ILE A 78 7.79 -12.62 -6.09
N LYS A 79 9.09 -12.41 -5.88
CA LYS A 79 9.96 -11.54 -6.63
C LYS A 79 10.80 -12.50 -7.44
N ASN A 80 10.24 -12.98 -8.55
CA ASN A 80 10.93 -13.37 -9.77
C ASN A 80 9.91 -13.97 -10.75
N ASP A 81 9.71 -13.31 -11.89
CA ASP A 81 8.87 -13.77 -13.01
C ASP A 81 9.32 -15.11 -13.63
N GLU A 82 10.36 -15.76 -13.10
CA GLU A 82 10.86 -17.05 -13.57
C GLU A 82 10.19 -18.26 -12.89
N GLU A 83 9.80 -18.19 -11.60
CA GLU A 83 9.20 -19.35 -10.89
C GLU A 83 7.74 -19.62 -11.26
N LEU A 84 7.01 -18.63 -11.80
CA LEU A 84 5.63 -18.82 -12.28
C LEU A 84 5.55 -19.66 -13.57
N LYS A 85 6.65 -19.76 -14.34
CA LYS A 85 6.66 -20.54 -15.59
C LYS A 85 6.81 -22.04 -15.35
N GLU A 86 7.45 -22.46 -14.26
CA GLU A 86 7.65 -23.87 -13.95
C GLU A 86 6.36 -24.53 -13.44
N ILE A 87 5.49 -23.78 -12.75
CA ILE A 87 4.21 -24.28 -12.21
C ILE A 87 3.16 -24.50 -13.33
N LEU A 88 3.35 -23.92 -14.52
CA LEU A 88 2.41 -24.02 -15.64
C LEU A 88 2.78 -25.09 -16.69
N GLU A 89 3.93 -25.75 -16.54
CA GLU A 89 4.41 -26.79 -17.46
C GLU A 89 4.46 -28.22 -16.87
N GLU A 90 3.90 -28.45 -15.67
CA GLU A 90 3.62 -29.82 -15.14
C GLU A 90 2.14 -30.20 -15.29
#